data_AF-A0A8S3BGB3-F1
#
_entry.id   AF-A0A8S3BGB3-F1
#
_cell.length_a   1.000
_cell.length_b   1.000
_cell.length_c   1.000
_cell.angle_alpha   90.00
_cell.angle_beta   90.00
_cell.angle_gamma   90.00
#
_symmetry.space_group_name_H-M   'P 1'
#
loop_
_entity.id
_entity.type
_entity.pdbx_description
1 polymer ?
#
loop_
_entity_poly.entity_id
_entity_poly.type
_entity_poly.pdbx_seq_one_letter_code
_entity_poly.pdbx_strand_id
1 'polypeptide(L)' 'MKNQHSPDETDLLSFGHVLRNMGKFHDAENYYRRLLDPRPTDSQELGRCYHALGIIAYEKGDYGSS' A
#
# COMPACT_ATOMS: atom_id res chain seq x y z
N MET A 1 -16.47 -19.07 9.03
CA MET A 1 -16.60 -17.62 8.86
C MET A 1 -15.84 -17.21 7.61
N LYS A 2 -16.47 -16.52 6.66
CA LYS A 2 -15.81 -15.96 5.47
C LYS A 2 -16.04 -14.45 5.56
N ASN A 3 -15.22 -13.76 6.34
CA ASN A 3 -15.35 -12.32 6.47
C ASN A 3 -14.96 -11.70 5.12
N GLN A 4 -16.00 -11.28 4.41
CA GLN A 4 -16.10 -10.06 3.63
C GLN A 4 -14.76 -9.33 3.48
N HIS A 5 -13.97 -9.76 2.51
CA HIS A 5 -12.90 -8.93 1.97
C HIS A 5 -13.65 -7.85 1.18
N SER A 6 -13.71 -6.63 1.71
CA SER A 6 -14.33 -5.51 1.01
C SER A 6 -13.61 -5.41 -0.35
N PRO A 7 -14.32 -5.47 -1.50
CA PRO A 7 -13.66 -5.42 -2.81
C PRO A 7 -12.80 -4.16 -2.95
N ASP A 8 -13.17 -3.08 -2.25
CA ASP A 8 -12.44 -1.82 -2.14
C ASP A 8 -11.01 -1.99 -1.60
N GLU A 9 -10.79 -2.83 -0.57
CA GLU A 9 -9.49 -2.96 0.08
C GLU A 9 -8.47 -3.67 -0.82
N THR A 10 -8.91 -4.75 -1.47
CA THR A 10 -8.08 -5.47 -2.46
C THR A 10 -7.82 -4.63 -3.70
N ASP A 11 -8.81 -3.84 -4.12
CA ASP A 11 -8.69 -2.94 -5.27
C ASP A 11 -7.64 -1.86 -5.02
N LEU A 12 -7.71 -1.18 -3.88
CA LEU A 12 -6.77 -0.13 -3.49
C LEU A 12 -5.34 -0.66 -3.29
N LEU A 13 -5.16 -1.87 -2.76
CA LEU A 13 -3.84 -2.51 -2.63
C LEU A 13 -3.23 -2.80 -4.01
N SER A 14 -4.05 -3.31 -4.94
CA SER A 14 -3.64 -3.56 -6.33
C SER A 14 -3.33 -2.25 -7.05
N PHE A 15 -4.10 -1.20 -6.80
CA PHE A 15 -3.88 0.14 -7.33
C PHE A 15 -2.55 0.74 -6.84
N GLY A 16 -2.23 0.58 -5.55
CA GLY A 16 -0.95 0.99 -4.98
C GLY A 16 0.24 0.28 -5.64
N HIS A 17 0.10 -0.99 -6.02
CA HIS A 17 1.12 -1.71 -6.77
C HIS A 17 1.32 -1.17 -8.18
N VAL A 18 0.23 -0.84 -8.89
CA VAL A 18 0.32 -0.24 -10.23
C VAL A 18 0.98 1.14 -10.17
N LEU A 19 0.59 1.96 -9.18
CA LEU A 19 1.19 3.28 -8.95
C LEU A 19 2.69 3.20 -8.65
N ARG A 20 3.12 2.23 -7.83
CA ARG A 20 4.54 1.94 -7.59
C ARG A 20 5.26 1.60 -8.90
N ASN A 21 4.68 0.72 -9.71
CA ASN A 21 5.27 0.32 -11.00
C ASN A 21 5.35 1.48 -12.01
N MET A 22 4.48 2.48 -11.89
CA MET A 22 4.56 3.73 -12.66
C MET A 22 5.57 4.74 -12.10
N GLY A 23 6.28 4.44 -11.00
CA GLY A 23 7.17 5.38 -10.30
C GLY A 23 6.42 6.44 -9.49
N LYS A 24 5.09 6.32 -9.35
CA LYS A 24 4.22 7.25 -8.61
C LYS A 24 4.19 6.90 -7.13
N PHE A 25 5.37 6.94 -6.50
CA PHE A 25 5.57 6.56 -5.10
C PHE A 25 4.72 7.39 -4.13
N HIS A 26 4.60 8.70 -4.35
CA HIS A 26 3.80 9.59 -3.50
C HIS A 26 2.30 9.24 -3.52
N ASP A 27 1.74 8.98 -4.71
CA ASP A 27 0.35 8.59 -4.85
C ASP A 27 0.11 7.25 -4.15
N ALA A 28 0.98 6.25 -4.39
CA ALA A 28 0.89 4.93 -3.79
C ALA A 28 0.86 4.99 -2.25
N GLU A 29 1.75 5.78 -1.63
CA GLU A 29 1.76 5.95 -0.17
C GLU A 29 0.46 6.55 0.37
N ASN A 30 -0.12 7.54 -0.32
CA ASN A 30 -1.37 8.15 0.10
C ASN A 30 -2.54 7.13 0.05
N TYR A 31 -2.55 6.24 -0.94
CA TYR A 31 -3.52 5.15 -1.04
C TYR A 31 -3.37 4.13 0.09
N TYR A 32 -2.15 3.66 0.38
CA TYR A 32 -1.92 2.74 1.50
C TYR A 32 -2.27 3.38 2.85
N ARG A 33 -1.98 4.67 3.04
CA ARG A 33 -2.35 5.40 4.27
C ARG A 33 -3.86 5.53 4.44
N ARG A 34 -4.63 5.68 3.35
CA ARG A 34 -6.09 5.61 3.39
C ARG A 34 -6.59 4.20 3.69
N LEU A 35 -5.92 3.16 3.21
CA LEU A 35 -6.25 1.78 3.58
C LEU A 35 -6.06 1.51 5.07
N LEU A 36 -5.09 2.18 5.67
CA LEU A 36 -4.79 2.07 7.09
C LEU A 36 -5.76 2.87 7.98
N ASP A 37 -6.68 3.65 7.41
CA ASP A 37 -7.62 4.50 8.15
C ASP A 37 -9.06 4.40 7.59
N PRO A 38 -10.01 3.79 8.32
CA PRO A 38 -9.92 3.36 9.71
C PRO A 38 -9.13 2.05 9.87
N ARG A 39 -8.33 1.96 10.94
CA ARG A 39 -7.42 0.83 11.21
C ARG A 39 -8.08 -0.52 10.87
N PRO A 40 -7.59 -1.22 9.82
CA PRO A 40 -8.19 -2.49 9.45
C PRO A 40 -8.00 -3.46 10.60
N THR A 41 -9.07 -4.18 10.96
CA THR A 41 -9.01 -5.25 11.97
C THR A 41 -8.23 -6.45 11.43
N ASP A 42 -8.06 -6.52 10.10
CA ASP A 42 -7.34 -7.59 9.44
C ASP A 42 -5.82 -7.36 9.44
N SER A 43 -5.14 -8.13 10.30
CA SER A 43 -3.69 -8.10 10.44
C SER A 43 -2.94 -8.45 9.16
N GLN A 44 -3.56 -9.19 8.22
CA GLN A 44 -2.90 -9.61 6.99
C GLN A 44 -2.81 -8.45 5.99
N GLU A 45 -3.86 -7.66 5.86
CA GLU A 45 -3.89 -6.49 4.96
C GLU A 45 -2.96 -5.38 5.46
N LEU A 46 -2.94 -5.20 6.78
CA LEU A 46 -2.01 -4.31 7.46
C LEU A 46 -0.55 -4.65 7.12
N GLY A 47 -0.20 -5.95 7.19
CA GLY A 47 1.14 -6.44 6.86
C GLY A 47 1.52 -6.18 5.40
N ARG A 48 0.57 -6.36 4.47
CA ARG A 48 0.80 -6.06 3.04
C ARG A 48 1.01 -4.57 2.78
N CYS A 49 0.22 -3.71 3.42
CA CYS A 49 0.36 -2.26 3.33
C CYS A 49 1.73 -1.80 3.84
N TYR A 50 2.14 -2.27 5.02
CA TYR A 50 3.46 -1.92 5.58
C TYR A 50 4.61 -2.45 4.74
N HIS A 51 4.49 -3.66 4.19
CA HIS A 51 5.50 -4.21 3.27
C HIS A 51 5.64 -3.34 2.01
N ALA A 52 4.52 -2.96 1.39
CA ALA A 52 4.53 -2.09 0.21
C ALA A 52 5.09 -0.69 0.50
N LEU A 53 4.73 -0.08 1.64
CA LEU A 53 5.30 1.19 2.09
C LEU A 53 6.81 1.11 2.32
N GLY A 54 7.30 0.00 2.89
CA GLY A 54 8.73 -0.24 3.09
C GLY A 54 9.50 -0.32 1.77
N ILE A 55 8.94 -1.00 0.76
CA ILE A 55 9.53 -1.06 -0.59
C ILE A 55 9.57 0.35 -1.20
N ILE A 56 8.48 1.11 -1.10
CA ILE A 56 8.44 2.48 -1.63
C ILE A 56 9.48 3.38 -0.95
N ALA A 57 9.64 3.28 0.37
CA ALA A 57 10.65 4.02 1.11
C ALA A 57 12.08 3.64 0.69
N TYR A 58 12.32 2.34 0.42
CA TYR A 58 13.58 1.85 -0.11
C TYR A 58 13.85 2.40 -1.52
N GLU A 59 12.88 2.27 -2.43
CA GLU A 59 12.99 2.81 -3.79
C GLU A 59 13.24 4.33 -3.77
N LYS A 60 12.46 5.10 -2.98
CA LYS A 60 12.67 6.55 -2.80
C LYS A 60 14.05 6.90 -2.24
N GLY A 61 14.57 6.11 -1.31
CA GLY A 61 15.90 6.31 -0.73
C GLY A 61 17.02 6.09 -1.76
N ASP A 62 16.84 5.11 -2.65
CA ASP A 62 17.77 4.81 -3.74
C ASP A 62 17.79 5.93 -4.80
N TYR A 63 16.63 6.50 -5.14
CA TYR A 63 16.53 7.69 -6.00
C TYR A 63 17.15 8.96 -5.40
N GLY A 64 17.36 9.01 -4.08
CA GLY A 64 17.99 10.14 -3.39
C GLY A 64 19.52 10.12 -3.39
N SER A 65 20.15 9.04 -3.86
CA SER A 65 21.60 8.83 -3.78
C SER A 65 22.37 9.13 -5.08
N SER A 66 21.85 9.97 -5.98
CA SER A 66 22.56 10.33 -7.22
C SER A 66 22.67 11.82 -7.48
#